data_AF-A0A9Q3S0A8-F1
#
_entry.id   AF-A0A9Q3S0A8-F1
#
_cell.length_a   1.000
_cell.length_b   1.000
_cell.length_c   1.000
_cell.angle_alpha   90.00
_cell.angle_beta   90.00
_cell.angle_gamma   90.00
#
_symmetry.space_group_name_H-M   'P 1'
#
loop_
_entity.id
_entity.type
_entity.pdbx_description
1 polymer ?
#
loop_
_entity_poly.entity_id
_entity_poly.type
_entity_poly.pdbx_seq_one_letter_code
_entity_poly.pdbx_strand_id
1 'polypeptide(L)'
;MNITANSTLVPAAASRLSVELQQNASIDRILNAARKHLGTEIAFVSRYVENDEKELTHVDSDLDLPMGPGFRDPRENSYCWHIAQGRLPELIQDPADFPFTKEIGITHALPVGCHINTPLRLSDGTLYGSFCCLSRKPDRSMTERDLGVLKAFASLAAEQIEASVENDYRRDRLDARITKLIEEKGMQIVQQPIFSIKTGKPVGVECLSRFPDAMMRGPDKWFDEAAEIGRGVELELLAVEGALESAAKVPSDFYVSVNVSPDAITSGKLLGLLSGAKSKNLVIEVTEHQKVDDFNALRANLDKISQYARIAIDDVGSGYAGMRHLVDLAPDLLKLDMNLTRDIHLDVARCALVGAMVKFAEAIGSKLIAEGIEYPEEAGVLRRLGVEYGQGFHYAKPMAVEDARKLLKKG
;
A
#
# COMPACT_ATOMS: atom_id res chain seq x y z
N MET A 1 38.85 -17.67 -31.18
CA MET A 1 37.39 -17.91 -31.20
C MET A 1 36.76 -16.80 -30.38
N ASN A 2 36.13 -15.84 -31.03
CA ASN A 2 35.43 -14.73 -30.38
C ASN A 2 34.12 -15.26 -29.78
N ILE A 3 34.05 -15.33 -28.46
CA ILE A 3 32.77 -15.47 -27.75
C ILE A 3 32.29 -14.04 -27.49
N THR A 4 31.43 -13.53 -28.35
CA THR A 4 30.64 -12.32 -28.07
C THR A 4 29.63 -12.67 -26.97
N ALA A 5 29.98 -12.36 -25.72
CA ALA A 5 29.03 -12.36 -24.62
C ALA A 5 28.10 -11.16 -24.80
N ASN A 6 26.96 -11.37 -25.46
CA ASN A 6 25.81 -10.48 -25.33
C ASN A 6 25.24 -10.65 -23.91
N SER A 7 25.88 -10.04 -22.91
CA SER A 7 25.22 -9.79 -21.63
C SER A 7 24.53 -8.44 -21.75
N THR A 8 23.20 -8.45 -21.75
CA THR A 8 22.41 -7.25 -21.48
C THR A 8 22.93 -6.64 -20.18
N LEU A 9 23.39 -5.39 -20.25
CA LEU A 9 23.85 -4.62 -19.10
C LEU A 9 22.61 -4.00 -18.47
N VAL A 10 22.30 -4.42 -17.23
CA VAL A 10 21.29 -3.87 -16.32
C VAL A 10 19.87 -3.77 -16.93
N PRO A 11 18.82 -4.39 -16.34
CA PRO A 11 17.48 -4.22 -16.88
C PRO A 11 17.11 -2.74 -16.89
N ALA A 12 16.43 -2.23 -17.93
CA ALA A 12 16.02 -0.82 -18.02
C ALA A 12 15.18 -0.35 -16.81
N ALA A 13 14.58 -1.28 -16.07
CA ALA A 13 13.93 -1.03 -14.78
C ALA A 13 14.93 -0.79 -13.64
N ALA A 14 16.04 -1.53 -13.60
CA ALA A 14 17.09 -1.40 -12.59
C ALA A 14 18.00 -0.16 -12.82
N SER A 15 18.10 0.35 -14.05
CA SER A 15 18.79 1.61 -14.34
C SER A 15 18.01 2.83 -13.83
N ARG A 16 16.69 2.71 -13.68
CA ARG A 16 15.77 3.77 -13.24
C ARG A 16 15.47 3.78 -11.74
N LEU A 17 16.05 2.88 -10.96
CA LEU A 17 15.76 2.82 -9.51
C LEU A 17 16.05 4.17 -8.86
N SER A 18 15.05 4.65 -8.11
CA SER A 18 15.07 5.90 -7.36
C SER A 18 16.09 5.86 -6.22
N VAL A 19 16.42 7.04 -5.67
CA VAL A 19 17.39 7.20 -4.56
C VAL A 19 16.93 6.47 -3.29
N GLU A 20 15.62 6.33 -3.06
CA GLU A 20 15.05 5.66 -1.87
C GLU A 20 15.38 4.16 -1.81
N LEU A 21 15.67 3.54 -2.95
CA LEU A 21 16.03 2.12 -3.04
C LEU A 21 17.47 1.79 -2.67
N GLN A 22 18.31 2.81 -2.54
CA GLN A 22 19.70 2.65 -2.12
C GLN A 22 19.82 2.34 -0.62
N GLN A 23 18.73 2.36 0.14
CA GLN A 23 18.73 2.12 1.59
C GLN A 23 18.03 0.80 1.94
N ASN A 24 18.59 -0.33 1.51
CA ASN A 24 18.11 -1.65 1.94
C ASN A 24 18.93 -2.16 3.14
N ALA A 25 18.35 -2.05 4.34
CA ALA A 25 18.99 -2.47 5.58
C ALA A 25 19.43 -3.94 5.61
N SER A 26 18.82 -4.82 4.81
CA SER A 26 19.27 -6.20 4.66
C SER A 26 20.58 -6.31 3.88
N ILE A 27 20.74 -5.52 2.81
CA ILE A 27 21.99 -5.46 2.04
C ILE A 27 23.11 -4.87 2.91
N ASP A 28 22.83 -3.84 3.71
CA ASP A 28 23.80 -3.27 4.65
C ASP A 28 24.28 -4.31 5.68
N ARG A 29 23.36 -5.11 6.23
CA ARG A 29 23.71 -6.20 7.15
C ARG A 29 24.56 -7.28 6.48
N ILE A 30 24.26 -7.64 5.23
CA ILE A 30 25.04 -8.59 4.44
C ILE A 30 26.45 -8.05 4.20
N LEU A 31 26.58 -6.79 3.81
CA LEU A 31 27.87 -6.13 3.61
C LEU A 31 28.70 -6.08 4.89
N ASN A 32 28.10 -5.68 6.01
CA ASN A 32 28.77 -5.64 7.31
C ASN A 32 29.27 -7.03 7.73
N ALA A 33 28.44 -8.07 7.54
CA ALA A 33 28.82 -9.44 7.84
C ALA A 33 29.97 -9.93 6.95
N ALA A 34 29.92 -9.66 5.65
CA ALA A 34 30.99 -10.00 4.71
C ALA A 34 32.31 -9.32 5.09
N ARG A 35 32.28 -7.99 5.31
CA ARG A 35 33.45 -7.21 5.69
C ARG A 35 34.11 -7.74 6.96
N LYS A 36 33.32 -7.96 8.02
CA LYS A 36 33.82 -8.45 9.31
C LYS A 36 34.35 -9.87 9.22
N HIS A 37 33.70 -10.74 8.45
CA HIS A 37 34.13 -12.12 8.29
C HIS A 37 35.44 -12.23 7.53
N LEU A 38 35.59 -11.45 6.46
CA LEU A 38 36.81 -11.40 5.64
C LEU A 38 37.91 -10.54 6.27
N GLY A 39 37.61 -9.76 7.31
CA GLY A 39 38.58 -8.87 7.95
C GLY A 39 39.05 -7.72 7.06
N THR A 40 38.23 -7.30 6.10
CA THR A 40 38.57 -6.20 5.18
C THR A 40 38.19 -4.84 5.75
N GLU A 41 38.84 -3.76 5.29
CA GLU A 41 38.57 -2.41 5.80
C GLU A 41 37.27 -1.82 5.22
N ILE A 42 36.92 -2.18 3.99
CA ILE A 42 35.80 -1.62 3.24
C ILE A 42 35.04 -2.74 2.54
N ALA A 43 33.71 -2.66 2.51
CA ALA A 43 32.86 -3.46 1.64
C ALA A 43 31.82 -2.57 0.95
N PHE A 44 31.47 -2.89 -0.29
CA PHE A 44 30.43 -2.16 -1.01
C PHE A 44 29.70 -3.02 -2.03
N VAL A 45 28.46 -2.63 -2.31
CA VAL A 45 27.71 -3.03 -3.50
C VAL A 45 27.68 -1.85 -4.45
N SER A 46 27.95 -2.12 -5.72
CA SER A 46 27.77 -1.14 -6.80
C SER A 46 26.82 -1.67 -7.85
N ARG A 47 26.15 -0.78 -8.57
CA ARG A 47 25.40 -1.08 -9.79
C ARG A 47 26.02 -0.37 -11.00
N TYR A 48 25.86 -0.93 -12.19
CA TYR A 48 26.14 -0.20 -13.41
C TYR A 48 24.91 0.65 -13.78
N VAL A 49 25.13 1.86 -14.28
CA VAL A 49 24.05 2.78 -14.68
C VAL A 49 24.29 3.27 -16.11
N GLU A 50 23.39 4.12 -16.60
CA GLU A 50 23.53 4.74 -17.92
C GLU A 50 24.82 5.58 -18.02
N ASN A 51 25.22 5.95 -19.24
CA ASN A 51 26.46 6.71 -19.53
C ASN A 51 27.78 6.03 -19.13
N ASP A 52 27.79 4.70 -19.11
CA ASP A 52 28.98 3.89 -18.77
C ASP A 52 29.55 4.19 -17.37
N GLU A 53 28.70 4.61 -16.45
CA GLU A 53 29.06 4.86 -15.05
C GLU A 53 28.76 3.65 -14.16
N LYS A 54 29.45 3.62 -13.02
CA LYS A 54 29.16 2.75 -11.89
C LYS A 54 28.72 3.66 -10.74
N GLU A 55 27.70 3.21 -10.01
CA GLU A 55 27.20 3.89 -8.82
C GLU A 55 27.38 2.98 -7.60
N LEU A 56 27.93 3.50 -6.51
CA LEU A 56 27.93 2.82 -5.23
C LEU A 56 26.53 2.90 -4.63
N THR A 57 25.89 1.76 -4.35
CA THR A 57 24.55 1.74 -3.75
C THR A 57 24.61 1.56 -2.24
N HIS A 58 25.54 0.74 -1.74
CA HIS A 58 25.72 0.47 -0.32
C HIS A 58 27.21 0.39 0.00
N VAL A 59 27.64 0.98 1.12
CA VAL A 59 29.04 1.01 1.56
C VAL A 59 29.09 0.79 3.07
N ASP A 60 29.89 -0.17 3.51
CA ASP A 60 30.19 -0.43 4.92
C ASP A 60 31.71 -0.30 5.13
N SER A 61 32.11 0.60 6.04
CA SER A 61 33.51 0.97 6.26
C SER A 61 33.67 1.59 7.64
N ASP A 62 34.80 1.33 8.31
CA ASP A 62 35.20 2.04 9.54
C ASP A 62 36.07 3.28 9.24
N LEU A 63 36.35 3.52 7.95
CA LEU A 63 37.12 4.65 7.45
C LEU A 63 36.19 5.77 6.99
N ASP A 64 36.63 7.01 7.20
CA ASP A 64 36.03 8.19 6.57
C ASP A 64 36.43 8.21 5.09
N LEU A 65 35.47 7.90 4.21
CA LEU A 65 35.69 7.76 2.77
C LEU A 65 35.09 8.94 2.01
N PRO A 66 35.77 9.44 0.96
CA PRO A 66 35.22 10.49 0.11
C PRO A 66 34.08 10.00 -0.81
N MET A 67 33.75 8.71 -0.74
CA MET A 67 32.80 8.02 -1.60
C MET A 67 31.88 7.13 -0.75
N GLY A 68 30.57 7.32 -0.92
CA GLY A 68 29.51 6.60 -0.21
C GLY A 68 28.35 6.26 -1.15
N PRO A 69 27.19 5.81 -0.62
CA PRO A 69 25.98 5.60 -1.41
C PRO A 69 25.64 6.82 -2.28
N GLY A 70 25.36 6.58 -3.56
CA GLY A 70 25.09 7.60 -4.58
C GLY A 70 26.33 8.16 -5.29
N PHE A 71 27.54 7.83 -4.84
CA PHE A 71 28.77 8.21 -5.55
C PHE A 71 28.84 7.51 -6.91
N ARG A 72 29.17 8.28 -7.96
CA ARG A 72 29.30 7.79 -9.34
C ARG A 72 30.68 8.07 -9.92
N ASP A 73 31.21 7.10 -10.63
CA ASP A 73 32.45 7.19 -11.40
C ASP A 73 32.31 6.45 -12.74
N PRO A 74 33.10 6.82 -13.77
CA PRO A 74 33.20 6.01 -14.98
C PRO A 74 33.54 4.57 -14.61
N ARG A 75 32.77 3.59 -15.07
CA ARG A 75 32.91 2.19 -14.63
C ARG A 75 34.31 1.63 -14.90
N GLU A 76 34.96 2.11 -15.96
CA GLU A 76 36.33 1.74 -16.33
C GLU A 76 37.39 2.20 -15.32
N ASN A 77 37.07 3.11 -14.41
CA ASN A 77 37.97 3.51 -13.35
C ASN A 77 37.97 2.54 -12.16
N SER A 78 37.35 1.36 -12.27
CA SER A 78 37.17 0.43 -11.16
C SER A 78 37.65 -0.99 -11.47
N TYR A 79 38.31 -1.63 -10.49
CA TYR A 79 38.76 -3.03 -10.64
C TYR A 79 37.59 -3.97 -10.94
N CYS A 80 36.44 -3.78 -10.28
CA CYS A 80 35.27 -4.63 -10.44
C CYS A 80 34.70 -4.65 -11.87
N TRP A 81 34.79 -3.55 -12.63
CA TRP A 81 34.45 -3.58 -14.06
C TRP A 81 35.41 -4.46 -14.85
N HIS A 82 36.71 -4.32 -14.62
CA HIS A 82 37.73 -5.12 -15.31
C HIS A 82 37.63 -6.61 -14.96
N ILE A 83 37.26 -6.94 -13.73
CA ILE A 83 36.96 -8.30 -13.29
C ILE A 83 35.72 -8.84 -14.02
N ALA A 84 34.64 -8.07 -14.09
CA ALA A 84 33.43 -8.47 -14.82
C ALA A 84 33.67 -8.72 -16.32
N GLN A 85 34.66 -8.03 -16.91
CA GLN A 85 35.11 -8.23 -18.29
C GLN A 85 36.16 -9.34 -18.46
N GLY A 86 36.55 -10.04 -17.40
CA GLY A 86 37.57 -11.09 -17.43
C GLY A 86 39.00 -10.59 -17.64
N ARG A 87 39.26 -9.30 -17.44
CA ARG A 87 40.60 -8.68 -17.57
C ARG A 87 41.44 -8.78 -16.30
N LEU A 88 40.80 -8.94 -15.14
CA LEU A 88 41.43 -9.12 -13.84
C LEU A 88 40.78 -10.30 -13.10
N PRO A 89 41.50 -10.99 -12.20
CA PRO A 89 40.92 -12.03 -11.36
C PRO A 89 40.03 -11.45 -10.26
N GLU A 90 39.07 -12.25 -9.79
CA GLU A 90 38.16 -11.92 -8.68
C GLU A 90 38.87 -11.73 -7.33
N LEU A 91 40.02 -12.38 -7.13
CA LEU A 91 40.89 -12.20 -5.97
C LEU A 91 42.22 -11.56 -6.39
N ILE A 92 42.47 -10.35 -5.89
CA ILE A 92 43.72 -9.60 -6.06
C ILE A 92 44.31 -9.37 -4.68
N GLN A 93 45.29 -10.19 -4.31
CA GLN A 93 45.98 -10.09 -3.01
C GLN A 93 46.90 -8.86 -2.90
N ASP A 94 47.40 -8.41 -4.06
CA ASP A 94 48.27 -7.24 -4.22
C ASP A 94 48.16 -6.69 -5.66
N PRO A 95 47.60 -5.49 -5.89
CA PRO A 95 47.52 -4.90 -7.22
C PRO A 95 48.87 -4.72 -7.93
N ALA A 96 49.98 -4.64 -7.18
CA ALA A 96 51.32 -4.55 -7.76
C ALA A 96 51.67 -5.76 -8.65
N ASP A 97 51.04 -6.91 -8.40
CA ASP A 97 51.22 -8.14 -9.19
C ASP A 97 50.52 -8.05 -10.58
N PHE A 98 49.69 -7.02 -10.79
CA PHE A 98 48.93 -6.81 -12.02
C PHE A 98 49.24 -5.42 -12.58
N PRO A 99 50.23 -5.27 -13.49
CA PRO A 99 50.68 -3.96 -13.99
C PRO A 99 49.56 -3.07 -14.54
N PHE A 100 48.53 -3.68 -15.15
CA PHE A 100 47.33 -3.01 -15.66
C PHE A 100 46.58 -2.19 -14.60
N THR A 101 46.63 -2.59 -13.33
CA THR A 101 45.94 -1.86 -12.25
C THR A 101 46.46 -0.44 -12.04
N LYS A 102 47.70 -0.15 -12.45
CA LYS A 102 48.31 1.19 -12.37
C LYS A 102 47.63 2.21 -13.27
N GLU A 103 46.92 1.77 -14.29
CA GLU A 103 46.20 2.65 -15.23
C GLU A 103 44.75 2.91 -14.79
N ILE A 104 44.27 2.20 -13.77
CA ILE A 104 42.88 2.27 -13.31
C ILE A 104 42.75 3.38 -12.26
N GLY A 105 41.80 4.31 -12.47
CA GLY A 105 41.64 5.52 -11.65
C GLY A 105 41.52 5.28 -10.13
N ILE A 106 40.84 4.20 -9.71
CA ILE A 106 40.69 3.88 -8.28
C ILE A 106 42.02 3.68 -7.55
N THR A 107 43.07 3.19 -8.24
CA THR A 107 44.41 2.98 -7.67
C THR A 107 45.07 4.29 -7.22
N HIS A 108 44.67 5.42 -7.82
CA HIS A 108 45.15 6.74 -7.44
C HIS A 108 44.25 7.43 -6.41
N ALA A 109 42.96 7.11 -6.42
CA ALA A 109 41.98 7.69 -5.50
C ALA A 109 41.99 7.03 -4.11
N LEU A 110 42.32 5.74 -4.05
CA LEU A 110 42.44 4.98 -2.81
C LEU A 110 43.66 4.04 -2.93
N PRO A 111 44.52 3.92 -1.90
CA PRO A 111 45.62 2.96 -1.94
C PRO A 111 45.07 1.54 -1.78
N VAL A 112 44.54 0.93 -2.84
CA VAL A 112 44.02 -0.44 -2.81
C VAL A 112 45.19 -1.41 -2.64
N GLY A 113 45.20 -2.17 -1.55
CA GLY A 113 46.25 -3.13 -1.24
C GLY A 113 45.81 -4.57 -1.47
N CYS A 114 44.56 -4.90 -1.14
CA CYS A 114 43.93 -6.18 -1.43
C CYS A 114 42.48 -5.94 -1.86
N HIS A 115 42.01 -6.65 -2.87
CA HIS A 115 40.67 -6.52 -3.42
C HIS A 115 40.09 -7.90 -3.74
N ILE A 116 38.96 -8.22 -3.12
CA ILE A 116 38.19 -9.42 -3.39
C ILE A 116 36.80 -9.01 -3.87
N ASN A 117 36.40 -9.53 -5.03
CA ASN A 117 35.19 -9.11 -5.72
C ASN A 117 34.53 -10.27 -6.44
N THR A 118 33.22 -10.23 -6.56
CA THR A 118 32.46 -11.05 -7.50
C THR A 118 31.48 -10.16 -8.27
N PRO A 119 31.33 -10.36 -9.59
CA PRO A 119 30.24 -9.74 -10.35
C PRO A 119 28.89 -10.15 -9.77
N LEU A 120 28.00 -9.18 -9.57
CA LEU A 120 26.63 -9.45 -9.15
C LEU A 120 25.76 -9.67 -10.39
N ARG A 121 25.26 -10.90 -10.53
CA ARG A 121 24.33 -11.30 -11.57
C ARG A 121 22.98 -11.62 -10.94
N LEU A 122 21.93 -11.11 -11.55
CA LEU A 122 20.56 -11.47 -11.19
C LEU A 122 20.23 -12.88 -11.72
N SER A 123 19.12 -13.46 -11.28
CA SER A 123 18.63 -14.79 -11.61
C SER A 123 18.37 -14.99 -13.11
N ASP A 124 18.09 -13.90 -13.84
CA ASP A 124 17.95 -13.88 -15.30
C ASP A 124 19.30 -13.84 -16.06
N GLY A 125 20.43 -13.80 -15.32
CA GLY A 125 21.79 -13.71 -15.86
C GLY A 125 22.29 -12.29 -16.11
N THR A 126 21.44 -11.27 -15.90
CA THR A 126 21.80 -9.87 -16.11
C THR A 126 22.91 -9.44 -15.16
N LEU A 127 23.95 -8.79 -15.70
CA LEU A 127 24.99 -8.18 -14.89
C LEU A 127 24.45 -6.88 -14.27
N TYR A 128 24.12 -6.93 -12.98
CA TYR A 128 23.65 -5.77 -12.21
C TYR A 128 24.82 -4.87 -11.82
N GLY A 129 25.91 -5.46 -11.36
CA GLY A 129 26.94 -4.71 -10.67
C GLY A 129 28.02 -5.57 -10.06
N SER A 130 28.44 -5.25 -8.84
CA SER A 130 29.55 -5.93 -8.18
C SER A 130 29.43 -5.87 -6.67
N PHE A 131 29.84 -6.96 -6.01
CA PHE A 131 30.00 -7.05 -4.57
C PHE A 131 31.50 -7.08 -4.28
N CYS A 132 32.00 -6.11 -3.52
CA CYS A 132 33.43 -5.92 -3.32
C CYS A 132 33.75 -5.83 -1.83
N CYS A 133 34.88 -6.41 -1.45
CA CYS A 133 35.54 -6.18 -0.17
C CYS A 133 37.00 -5.83 -0.45
N LEU A 134 37.54 -4.82 0.22
CA LEU A 134 38.91 -4.38 -0.01
C LEU A 134 39.57 -3.82 1.24
N SER A 135 40.90 -3.86 1.23
CA SER A 135 41.78 -3.29 2.25
C SER A 135 42.88 -2.50 1.58
N ARG A 136 43.43 -1.52 2.30
CA ARG A 136 44.49 -0.65 1.79
C ARG A 136 45.88 -1.27 1.85
N LYS A 137 46.03 -2.36 2.61
CA LYS A 137 47.26 -3.15 2.69
C LYS A 137 47.12 -4.44 1.90
N PRO A 138 48.19 -4.90 1.23
CA PRO A 138 48.23 -6.23 0.65
C PRO A 138 47.95 -7.31 1.68
N ASP A 139 47.21 -8.33 1.25
CA ASP A 139 46.91 -9.51 2.06
C ASP A 139 47.08 -10.77 1.20
N ARG A 140 48.30 -11.33 1.28
CA ARG A 140 48.67 -12.55 0.58
C ARG A 140 48.20 -13.83 1.30
N SER A 141 47.49 -13.69 2.42
CA SER A 141 46.90 -14.83 3.14
C SER A 141 45.51 -15.22 2.61
N MET A 142 44.82 -14.31 1.92
CA MET A 142 43.51 -14.54 1.29
C MET A 142 43.57 -15.66 0.26
N THR A 143 42.52 -16.46 0.18
CA THR A 143 42.45 -17.66 -0.65
C THR A 143 41.15 -17.73 -1.45
N GLU A 144 41.06 -18.72 -2.34
CA GLU A 144 39.81 -19.08 -3.02
C GLU A 144 38.67 -19.44 -2.04
N ARG A 145 38.96 -19.83 -0.80
CA ARG A 145 37.91 -20.05 0.21
C ARG A 145 37.26 -18.75 0.62
N ASP A 146 38.05 -17.69 0.81
CA ASP A 146 37.57 -16.35 1.13
C ASP A 146 36.73 -15.80 -0.03
N LEU A 147 37.14 -16.08 -1.28
CA LEU A 147 36.33 -15.75 -2.46
C LEU A 147 35.01 -16.54 -2.47
N GLY A 148 35.03 -17.81 -2.08
CA GLY A 148 33.82 -18.61 -1.90
C GLY A 148 32.87 -18.02 -0.86
N VAL A 149 33.39 -17.49 0.25
CA VAL A 149 32.58 -16.80 1.27
C VAL A 149 32.00 -15.50 0.72
N LEU A 150 32.80 -14.68 0.02
CA LEU A 150 32.31 -13.47 -0.63
C LEU A 150 31.17 -13.79 -1.59
N LYS A 151 31.31 -14.84 -2.40
CA LYS A 151 30.28 -15.29 -3.36
C LYS A 151 28.98 -15.68 -2.66
N ALA A 152 29.04 -16.35 -1.51
CA ALA A 152 27.85 -16.69 -0.74
C ALA A 152 27.10 -15.43 -0.25
N PHE A 153 27.82 -14.43 0.27
CA PHE A 153 27.20 -13.15 0.67
C PHE A 153 26.68 -12.37 -0.54
N ALA A 154 27.40 -12.40 -1.66
CA ALA A 154 26.97 -11.75 -2.89
C ALA A 154 25.68 -12.37 -3.47
N SER A 155 25.50 -13.70 -3.37
CA SER A 155 24.24 -14.36 -3.75
C SER A 155 23.07 -13.89 -2.89
N LEU A 156 23.26 -13.78 -1.56
CA LEU A 156 22.22 -13.24 -0.67
C LEU A 156 21.91 -11.77 -1.00
N ALA A 157 22.92 -10.97 -1.32
CA ALA A 157 22.72 -9.59 -1.74
C ALA A 157 21.95 -9.51 -3.07
N ALA A 158 22.26 -10.37 -4.04
CA ALA A 158 21.56 -10.44 -5.32
C ALA A 158 20.07 -10.76 -5.14
N GLU A 159 19.72 -11.73 -4.29
CA GLU A 159 18.31 -12.05 -3.97
C GLU A 159 17.58 -10.84 -3.36
N GLN A 160 18.21 -10.10 -2.45
CA GLN A 160 17.62 -8.90 -1.85
C GLN A 160 17.47 -7.75 -2.86
N ILE A 161 18.42 -7.61 -3.79
CA ILE A 161 18.36 -6.62 -4.88
C ILE A 161 17.18 -6.96 -5.80
N GLU A 162 17.01 -8.22 -6.20
CA GLU A 162 15.90 -8.65 -7.06
C GLU A 162 14.54 -8.38 -6.41
N ALA A 163 14.38 -8.77 -5.14
CA ALA A 163 13.16 -8.53 -4.39
C ALA A 163 12.85 -7.02 -4.27
N SER A 164 13.87 -6.18 -4.15
CA SER A 164 13.69 -4.71 -4.11
C SER A 164 13.21 -4.19 -5.46
N VAL A 165 13.92 -4.55 -6.55
CA VAL A 165 13.58 -4.13 -7.93
C VAL A 165 12.16 -4.56 -8.33
N GLU A 166 11.74 -5.77 -7.96
CA GLU A 166 10.38 -6.25 -8.24
C GLU A 166 9.33 -5.44 -7.48
N ASN A 167 9.59 -5.12 -6.22
CA ASN A 167 8.68 -4.31 -5.41
C ASN A 167 8.51 -2.90 -5.95
N ASP A 168 9.56 -2.28 -6.48
CA ASP A 168 9.45 -0.95 -7.10
C ASP A 168 8.69 -1.00 -8.40
N TYR A 169 9.01 -1.98 -9.23
CA TYR A 169 8.27 -2.14 -10.48
C TYR A 169 6.79 -2.42 -10.21
N ARG A 170 6.46 -3.11 -9.12
CA ARG A 170 5.09 -3.23 -8.64
C ARG A 170 4.55 -1.87 -8.19
N ARG A 171 5.26 -1.13 -7.35
CA ARG A 171 4.85 0.18 -6.81
C ARG A 171 4.65 1.23 -7.91
N ASP A 172 5.55 1.35 -8.87
CA ASP A 172 5.44 2.24 -10.02
C ASP A 172 4.24 1.91 -10.90
N ARG A 173 3.98 0.61 -11.12
CA ARG A 173 2.78 0.18 -11.84
C ARG A 173 1.49 0.45 -11.07
N LEU A 174 1.52 0.29 -9.74
CA LEU A 174 0.40 0.67 -8.88
C LEU A 174 0.15 2.18 -8.98
N ASP A 175 1.19 3.00 -8.80
CA ASP A 175 1.07 4.46 -8.86
C ASP A 175 0.57 4.95 -10.22
N ALA A 176 1.15 4.46 -11.32
CA ALA A 176 0.69 4.81 -12.66
C ALA A 176 -0.80 4.44 -12.87
N ARG A 177 -1.25 3.29 -12.34
CA ARG A 177 -2.64 2.85 -12.45
C ARG A 177 -3.59 3.72 -11.61
N ILE A 178 -3.24 3.98 -10.36
CA ILE A 178 -4.06 4.80 -9.45
C ILE A 178 -4.13 6.25 -9.94
N THR A 179 -2.99 6.82 -10.34
CA THR A 179 -2.92 8.16 -10.93
C THR A 179 -3.83 8.28 -12.14
N LYS A 180 -3.72 7.34 -13.09
CA LYS A 180 -4.59 7.32 -14.28
C LYS A 180 -6.07 7.25 -13.90
N LEU A 181 -6.44 6.38 -12.95
CA LEU A 181 -7.82 6.25 -12.49
C LEU A 181 -8.37 7.57 -11.93
N ILE A 182 -7.57 8.27 -11.12
CA ILE A 182 -7.96 9.55 -10.50
C ILE A 182 -8.08 10.65 -11.57
N GLU A 183 -7.08 10.79 -12.44
CA GLU A 183 -7.05 11.81 -13.49
C GLU A 183 -8.19 11.66 -14.50
N GLU A 184 -8.50 10.42 -14.90
CA GLU A 184 -9.58 10.12 -15.84
C GLU A 184 -10.96 10.05 -15.16
N LYS A 185 -11.03 10.21 -13.83
CA LYS A 185 -12.24 9.97 -13.01
C LYS A 185 -12.91 8.63 -13.37
N GLY A 186 -12.12 7.58 -13.55
CA GLY A 186 -12.54 6.29 -14.13
C GLY A 186 -13.42 5.41 -13.24
N MET A 187 -14.03 5.96 -12.19
CA MET A 187 -14.86 5.26 -11.23
C MET A 187 -16.33 5.72 -11.37
N GLN A 188 -17.26 4.82 -11.11
CA GLN A 188 -18.70 5.09 -11.16
C GLN A 188 -19.33 4.88 -9.79
N ILE A 189 -20.41 5.60 -9.53
CA ILE A 189 -21.24 5.40 -8.34
C ILE A 189 -22.49 4.63 -8.72
N VAL A 190 -22.74 3.55 -7.99
CA VAL A 190 -24.03 2.86 -7.95
C VAL A 190 -24.69 3.11 -6.60
N GLN A 191 -25.99 2.89 -6.52
CA GLN A 191 -26.76 3.12 -5.30
C GLN A 191 -27.48 1.85 -4.88
N GLN A 192 -27.39 1.50 -3.60
CA GLN A 192 -28.20 0.43 -3.02
C GLN A 192 -29.30 1.03 -2.13
N PRO A 193 -30.58 0.76 -2.42
CA PRO A 193 -31.67 1.27 -1.59
C PRO A 193 -31.71 0.64 -0.20
N ILE A 194 -32.00 1.48 0.79
CA ILE A 194 -32.21 1.11 2.20
C ILE A 194 -33.69 1.23 2.52
N PHE A 195 -34.23 0.23 3.22
CA PHE A 195 -35.66 0.13 3.50
C PHE A 195 -35.95 0.24 4.99
N SER A 196 -37.11 0.81 5.34
CA SER A 196 -37.66 0.63 6.67
C SER A 196 -38.16 -0.80 6.80
N ILE A 197 -37.62 -1.55 7.77
CA ILE A 197 -38.03 -2.93 8.05
C ILE A 197 -39.50 -2.98 8.48
N LYS A 198 -39.98 -1.94 9.18
CA LYS A 198 -41.35 -1.85 9.67
C LYS A 198 -42.37 -1.66 8.54
N THR A 199 -42.11 -0.75 7.61
CA THR A 199 -43.09 -0.36 6.57
C THR A 199 -42.86 -1.05 5.24
N GLY A 200 -41.67 -1.62 5.01
CA GLY A 200 -41.26 -2.15 3.72
C GLY A 200 -41.04 -1.09 2.65
N LYS A 201 -40.97 0.19 3.03
CA LYS A 201 -40.77 1.31 2.10
C LYS A 201 -39.30 1.76 2.09
N PRO A 202 -38.79 2.22 0.94
CA PRO A 202 -37.45 2.80 0.89
C PRO A 202 -37.37 4.07 1.76
N VAL A 203 -36.21 4.32 2.34
CA VAL A 203 -35.92 5.48 3.20
C VAL A 203 -34.65 6.23 2.80
N GLY A 204 -33.77 5.58 2.04
CA GLY A 204 -32.51 6.16 1.60
C GLY A 204 -31.80 5.26 0.60
N VAL A 205 -30.60 5.67 0.23
CA VAL A 205 -29.67 4.87 -0.58
C VAL A 205 -28.26 5.01 -0.02
N GLU A 206 -27.48 3.94 -0.14
CA GLU A 206 -26.03 3.98 0.05
C GLU A 206 -25.34 4.13 -1.31
N CYS A 207 -24.41 5.08 -1.40
CA CYS A 207 -23.55 5.27 -2.55
C CYS A 207 -22.35 4.34 -2.49
N LEU A 208 -22.21 3.48 -3.49
CA LEU A 208 -21.15 2.48 -3.56
C LEU A 208 -20.28 2.71 -4.80
N SER A 209 -18.97 2.77 -4.58
CA SER A 209 -17.99 2.92 -5.66
C SER A 209 -17.89 1.64 -6.50
N ARG A 210 -17.78 1.82 -7.82
CA ARG A 210 -17.50 0.77 -8.79
C ARG A 210 -16.34 1.20 -9.67
N PHE A 211 -15.35 0.35 -9.74
CA PHE A 211 -14.11 0.60 -10.44
C PHE A 211 -14.04 -0.18 -11.76
N PRO A 212 -13.11 0.17 -12.66
CA PRO A 212 -12.80 -0.66 -13.81
C PRO A 212 -12.43 -2.08 -13.38
N ASP A 213 -12.73 -3.04 -14.25
CA ASP A 213 -12.38 -4.45 -14.05
C ASP A 213 -12.93 -5.08 -12.76
N ALA A 214 -14.19 -4.76 -12.41
CA ALA A 214 -14.87 -5.24 -11.20
C ALA A 214 -14.88 -6.79 -11.03
N MET A 215 -14.66 -7.56 -12.10
CA MET A 215 -14.51 -9.02 -12.03
C MET A 215 -13.13 -9.47 -11.53
N MET A 216 -12.09 -8.64 -11.68
CA MET A 216 -10.72 -8.93 -11.23
C MET A 216 -10.37 -8.24 -9.92
N ARG A 217 -10.94 -7.06 -9.67
CA ARG A 217 -10.61 -6.20 -8.53
C ARG A 217 -11.85 -5.54 -7.97
N GLY A 218 -12.20 -5.88 -6.73
CA GLY A 218 -13.26 -5.20 -5.98
C GLY A 218 -12.84 -3.80 -5.50
N PRO A 219 -13.79 -2.99 -5.01
CA PRO A 219 -13.52 -1.66 -4.44
C PRO A 219 -12.43 -1.65 -3.37
N ASP A 220 -12.48 -2.58 -2.41
CA ASP A 220 -11.57 -2.63 -1.26
C ASP A 220 -10.12 -2.66 -1.72
N LYS A 221 -9.82 -3.54 -2.69
CA LYS A 221 -8.47 -3.69 -3.25
C LYS A 221 -7.98 -2.44 -3.98
N TRP A 222 -8.86 -1.63 -4.58
CA TRP A 222 -8.45 -0.35 -5.18
C TRP A 222 -8.07 0.68 -4.11
N PHE A 223 -8.85 0.75 -3.02
CA PHE A 223 -8.54 1.64 -1.91
C PHE A 223 -7.29 1.20 -1.15
N ASP A 224 -7.10 -0.11 -0.92
CA ASP A 224 -5.90 -0.67 -0.30
C ASP A 224 -4.63 -0.37 -1.12
N GLU A 225 -4.67 -0.61 -2.43
CA GLU A 225 -3.55 -0.33 -3.33
C GLU A 225 -3.24 1.18 -3.39
N ALA A 226 -4.26 2.04 -3.32
CA ALA A 226 -4.06 3.49 -3.24
C ALA A 226 -3.45 3.90 -1.90
N ALA A 227 -3.89 3.32 -0.79
CA ALA A 227 -3.34 3.56 0.54
C ALA A 227 -1.86 3.15 0.63
N GLU A 228 -1.50 2.01 0.03
CA GLU A 228 -0.13 1.49 -0.01
C GLU A 228 0.88 2.51 -0.60
N ILE A 229 0.44 3.28 -1.60
CA ILE A 229 1.27 4.29 -2.27
C ILE A 229 1.02 5.72 -1.75
N GLY A 230 0.25 5.89 -0.67
CA GLY A 230 -0.03 7.20 -0.07
C GLY A 230 -1.07 8.05 -0.82
N ARG A 231 -1.85 7.45 -1.73
CA ARG A 231 -2.91 8.09 -2.53
C ARG A 231 -4.33 7.74 -2.07
N GLY A 232 -4.47 7.02 -0.95
CA GLY A 232 -5.76 6.54 -0.43
C GLY A 232 -6.81 7.65 -0.25
N VAL A 233 -6.47 8.69 0.54
CA VAL A 233 -7.36 9.84 0.79
C VAL A 233 -7.76 10.57 -0.51
N GLU A 234 -6.86 10.67 -1.49
CA GLU A 234 -7.16 11.32 -2.75
C GLU A 234 -8.19 10.54 -3.57
N LEU A 235 -8.00 9.23 -3.69
CA LEU A 235 -8.96 8.36 -4.38
C LEU A 235 -10.32 8.36 -3.68
N GLU A 236 -10.31 8.37 -2.35
CA GLU A 236 -11.53 8.39 -1.54
C GLU A 236 -12.30 9.71 -1.67
N LEU A 237 -11.62 10.85 -1.68
CA LEU A 237 -12.28 12.14 -1.91
C LEU A 237 -12.90 12.24 -3.31
N LEU A 238 -12.30 11.59 -4.32
CA LEU A 238 -12.92 11.43 -5.63
C LEU A 238 -14.21 10.59 -5.56
N ALA A 239 -14.21 9.52 -4.75
CA ALA A 239 -15.42 8.74 -4.47
C ALA A 239 -16.51 9.54 -3.78
N VAL A 240 -16.15 10.34 -2.78
CA VAL A 240 -17.07 11.25 -2.12
C VAL A 240 -17.62 12.30 -3.10
N GLU A 241 -16.78 12.92 -3.93
CA GLU A 241 -17.23 13.89 -4.94
C GLU A 241 -18.28 13.26 -5.87
N GLY A 242 -17.99 12.09 -6.44
CA GLY A 242 -18.94 11.36 -7.28
C GLY A 242 -20.23 10.97 -6.54
N ALA A 243 -20.12 10.58 -5.27
CA ALA A 243 -21.27 10.23 -4.43
C ALA A 243 -22.17 11.45 -4.19
N LEU A 244 -21.58 12.62 -3.89
CA LEU A 244 -22.31 13.88 -3.69
C LEU A 244 -22.98 14.37 -4.98
N GLU A 245 -22.32 14.21 -6.13
CA GLU A 245 -22.93 14.48 -7.44
C GLU A 245 -24.15 13.57 -7.70
N SER A 246 -24.03 12.29 -7.37
CA SER A 246 -25.15 11.34 -7.48
C SER A 246 -26.27 11.64 -6.49
N ALA A 247 -25.93 12.10 -5.28
CA ALA A 247 -26.87 12.44 -4.22
C ALA A 247 -27.81 13.58 -4.63
N ALA A 248 -27.33 14.51 -5.46
CA ALA A 248 -28.16 15.59 -6.00
C ALA A 248 -29.32 15.11 -6.89
N LYS A 249 -29.30 13.85 -7.35
CA LYS A 249 -30.37 13.23 -8.15
C LYS A 249 -31.40 12.49 -7.29
N VAL A 250 -31.11 12.27 -6.02
CA VAL A 250 -32.00 11.58 -5.07
C VAL A 250 -33.05 12.57 -4.56
N PRO A 251 -34.34 12.19 -4.45
CA PRO A 251 -35.36 13.11 -3.92
C PRO A 251 -35.07 13.47 -2.46
N SER A 252 -35.38 14.71 -2.07
CA SER A 252 -35.00 15.31 -0.79
C SER A 252 -35.53 14.58 0.45
N ASP A 253 -36.60 13.80 0.30
CA ASP A 253 -37.23 13.08 1.40
C ASP A 253 -36.45 11.80 1.78
N PHE A 254 -35.53 11.36 0.93
CA PHE A 254 -34.68 10.21 1.14
C PHE A 254 -33.28 10.66 1.55
N TYR A 255 -32.64 9.89 2.42
CA TYR A 255 -31.24 10.16 2.76
C TYR A 255 -30.28 9.46 1.78
N VAL A 256 -29.08 10.00 1.69
CA VAL A 256 -27.99 9.40 0.90
C VAL A 256 -26.81 9.19 1.83
N SER A 257 -26.35 7.94 1.92
CA SER A 257 -25.17 7.61 2.70
C SER A 257 -23.93 7.44 1.84
N VAL A 258 -22.78 7.84 2.39
CA VAL A 258 -21.47 7.81 1.73
C VAL A 258 -20.45 7.27 2.72
N ASN A 259 -19.76 6.22 2.32
CA ASN A 259 -18.65 5.63 3.06
C ASN A 259 -17.44 6.55 3.08
N VAL A 260 -16.90 6.77 4.28
CA VAL A 260 -15.72 7.61 4.49
C VAL A 260 -14.84 7.05 5.61
N SER A 261 -13.54 7.01 5.37
CA SER A 261 -12.52 6.57 6.29
C SER A 261 -12.16 7.63 7.36
N PRO A 262 -11.64 7.21 8.52
CA PRO A 262 -11.06 8.13 9.51
C PRO A 262 -9.97 9.04 8.94
N ASP A 263 -9.14 8.55 8.02
CA ASP A 263 -8.06 9.34 7.39
C ASP A 263 -8.63 10.46 6.52
N ALA A 264 -9.66 10.18 5.72
CA ALA A 264 -10.31 11.19 4.91
C ALA A 264 -11.04 12.23 5.77
N ILE A 265 -11.66 11.82 6.88
CA ILE A 265 -12.29 12.73 7.85
C ILE A 265 -11.25 13.64 8.51
N THR A 266 -10.13 13.08 8.98
CA THR A 266 -9.09 13.84 9.68
C THR A 266 -8.23 14.70 8.75
N SER A 267 -8.21 14.39 7.44
CA SER A 267 -7.55 15.23 6.43
C SER A 267 -8.10 16.66 6.33
N GLY A 268 -9.33 16.90 6.82
CA GLY A 268 -10.03 18.18 6.75
C GLY A 268 -10.56 18.57 5.36
N LYS A 269 -10.17 17.86 4.30
CA LYS A 269 -10.59 18.12 2.92
C LYS A 269 -12.07 17.79 2.69
N LEU A 270 -12.58 16.77 3.39
CA LEU A 270 -13.97 16.33 3.31
C LEU A 270 -14.97 17.45 3.63
N LEU A 271 -14.67 18.27 4.65
CA LEU A 271 -15.56 19.35 5.09
C LEU A 271 -15.84 20.35 3.95
N GLY A 272 -14.83 20.63 3.13
CA GLY A 272 -14.98 21.49 1.94
C GLY A 272 -15.99 20.92 0.96
N LEU A 273 -15.92 19.61 0.66
CA LEU A 273 -16.86 18.93 -0.23
C LEU A 273 -18.29 18.94 0.32
N LEU A 274 -18.47 18.63 1.60
CA LEU A 274 -19.79 18.58 2.23
C LEU A 274 -20.46 19.95 2.32
N SER A 275 -19.68 21.00 2.57
CA SER A 275 -20.22 22.37 2.63
C SER A 275 -20.83 22.85 1.30
N GLY A 276 -20.35 22.32 0.18
CA GLY A 276 -20.87 22.60 -1.16
C GLY A 276 -21.96 21.62 -1.64
N ALA A 277 -22.30 20.60 -0.85
CA ALA A 277 -23.23 19.58 -1.26
C ALA A 277 -24.66 20.12 -1.42
N LYS A 278 -25.34 19.69 -2.49
CA LYS A 278 -26.72 20.10 -2.78
C LYS A 278 -27.75 19.30 -1.98
N SER A 279 -27.42 18.06 -1.62
CA SER A 279 -28.30 17.22 -0.81
C SER A 279 -28.27 17.70 0.64
N LYS A 280 -29.45 17.78 1.27
CA LYS A 280 -29.61 18.20 2.66
C LYS A 280 -29.77 17.05 3.64
N ASN A 281 -29.84 15.82 3.14
CA ASN A 281 -30.08 14.62 3.95
C ASN A 281 -28.97 13.61 3.72
N LEU A 282 -27.75 14.01 4.06
CA LEU A 282 -26.56 13.19 3.93
C LEU A 282 -26.31 12.38 5.21
N VAL A 283 -25.74 11.21 5.04
CA VAL A 283 -25.21 10.36 6.10
C VAL A 283 -23.75 10.03 5.74
N ILE A 284 -22.82 10.27 6.65
CA ILE A 284 -21.43 9.83 6.51
C ILE A 284 -21.25 8.56 7.31
N GLU A 285 -20.87 7.49 6.63
CA GLU A 285 -20.63 6.18 7.23
C GLU A 285 -19.14 6.04 7.52
N VAL A 286 -18.78 6.03 8.79
CA VAL A 286 -17.41 5.88 9.25
C VAL A 286 -17.11 4.40 9.39
N THR A 287 -16.15 3.90 8.62
CA THR A 287 -15.77 2.48 8.65
C THR A 287 -14.99 2.15 9.94
N GLU A 288 -15.38 1.06 10.62
CA GLU A 288 -14.76 0.62 11.89
C GLU A 288 -13.37 0.00 11.70
N HIS A 289 -13.10 -0.58 10.53
CA HIS A 289 -11.93 -1.44 10.28
C HIS A 289 -10.59 -0.71 10.16
N GLN A 290 -10.57 0.63 10.07
CA GLN A 290 -9.33 1.39 10.03
C GLN A 290 -8.88 1.81 11.43
N LYS A 291 -7.59 1.61 11.70
CA LYS A 291 -6.98 1.99 12.98
C LYS A 291 -7.03 3.52 13.13
N VAL A 292 -7.77 3.98 14.14
CA VAL A 292 -7.80 5.40 14.49
C VAL A 292 -6.62 5.71 15.40
N ASP A 293 -5.61 6.42 14.89
CA ASP A 293 -4.43 6.81 15.68
C ASP A 293 -4.75 7.96 16.65
N ASP A 294 -5.61 8.90 16.28
CA ASP A 294 -6.07 10.01 17.13
C ASP A 294 -7.61 10.15 17.12
N PHE A 295 -8.24 9.55 18.12
CA PHE A 295 -9.69 9.57 18.28
C PHE A 295 -10.25 10.96 18.62
N ASN A 296 -9.46 11.81 19.29
CA ASN A 296 -9.89 13.18 19.60
C ASN A 296 -9.95 14.02 18.33
N ALA A 297 -8.95 13.87 17.45
CA ALA A 297 -8.96 14.50 16.14
C ALA A 297 -10.13 14.02 15.27
N LEU A 298 -10.43 12.72 15.27
CA LEU A 298 -11.59 12.17 14.57
C LEU A 298 -12.89 12.81 15.08
N ARG A 299 -13.13 12.77 16.40
CA ARG A 299 -14.31 13.36 17.03
C ARG A 299 -14.47 14.84 16.70
N ALA A 300 -13.40 15.63 16.84
CA ALA A 300 -13.44 17.06 16.56
C ALA A 300 -13.77 17.39 15.09
N ASN A 301 -13.43 16.50 14.14
CA ASN A 301 -13.82 16.67 12.74
C ASN A 301 -15.25 16.17 12.47
N LEU A 302 -15.68 15.08 13.10
CA LEU A 302 -17.06 14.61 13.05
C LEU A 302 -18.04 15.65 13.61
N ASP A 303 -17.69 16.33 14.70
CA ASP A 303 -18.49 17.44 15.25
C ASP A 303 -18.72 18.56 14.22
N LYS A 304 -17.71 18.88 13.40
CA LYS A 304 -17.85 19.86 12.31
C LYS A 304 -18.72 19.33 11.17
N ILE A 305 -18.55 18.05 10.82
CA ILE A 305 -19.31 17.37 9.77
C ILE A 305 -20.80 17.24 10.13
N SER A 306 -21.11 17.10 11.43
CA SER A 306 -22.49 16.94 11.95
C SER A 306 -23.43 18.08 11.53
N GLN A 307 -22.89 19.24 11.16
CA GLN A 307 -23.65 20.39 10.65
C GLN A 307 -24.18 20.19 9.23
N TYR A 308 -23.60 19.25 8.48
CA TYR A 308 -23.89 18.99 7.06
C TYR A 308 -24.46 17.59 6.82
N ALA A 309 -24.13 16.63 7.68
CA ALA A 309 -24.55 15.24 7.54
C ALA A 309 -24.73 14.57 8.91
N ARG A 310 -25.62 13.58 8.94
CA ARG A 310 -25.71 12.64 10.07
C ARG A 310 -24.52 11.68 10.04
N ILE A 311 -24.15 11.15 11.19
CA ILE A 311 -23.03 10.22 11.31
C ILE A 311 -23.54 8.80 11.53
N ALA A 312 -23.05 7.87 10.74
CA ALA A 312 -23.23 6.44 10.93
C ALA A 312 -21.89 5.77 11.24
N ILE A 313 -21.90 4.72 12.04
CA ILE A 313 -20.75 3.82 12.19
C ILE A 313 -21.06 2.53 11.44
N ASP A 314 -20.13 2.12 10.58
CA ASP A 314 -20.25 0.92 9.75
C ASP A 314 -19.62 -0.32 10.38
N ASP A 315 -20.05 -1.51 9.95
CA ASP A 315 -19.53 -2.82 10.37
C ASP A 315 -19.54 -3.10 11.89
N VAL A 316 -20.54 -2.57 12.61
CA VAL A 316 -20.60 -2.73 14.06
C VAL A 316 -20.77 -4.21 14.42
N GLY A 317 -19.84 -4.72 15.24
CA GLY A 317 -19.83 -6.10 15.73
C GLY A 317 -18.80 -7.01 15.07
N SER A 318 -18.02 -6.49 14.11
CA SER A 318 -16.87 -7.16 13.48
C SER A 318 -15.65 -7.28 14.40
N GLY A 319 -15.54 -6.43 15.44
CA GLY A 319 -14.68 -6.70 16.61
C GLY A 319 -13.57 -5.69 16.93
N TYR A 320 -13.60 -4.46 16.38
CA TYR A 320 -12.51 -3.47 16.54
C TYR A 320 -12.88 -2.21 17.34
N ALA A 321 -14.08 -1.65 17.18
CA ALA A 321 -14.59 -0.57 18.01
C ALA A 321 -15.17 -1.15 19.30
N GLY A 322 -14.42 -0.99 20.39
CA GLY A 322 -14.99 -1.22 21.71
C GLY A 322 -16.25 -0.35 21.86
N MET A 323 -17.31 -0.89 22.46
CA MET A 323 -18.58 -0.18 22.71
C MET A 323 -18.39 1.24 23.29
N ARG A 324 -17.28 1.46 24.01
CA ARG A 324 -16.82 2.77 24.47
C ARG A 324 -16.75 3.83 23.37
N HIS A 325 -16.21 3.51 22.20
CA HIS A 325 -16.10 4.44 21.08
C HIS A 325 -17.47 4.85 20.55
N LEU A 326 -18.43 3.92 20.47
CA LEU A 326 -19.80 4.22 20.07
C LEU A 326 -20.48 5.18 21.04
N VAL A 327 -20.25 5.00 22.35
CA VAL A 327 -20.76 5.91 23.39
C VAL A 327 -20.13 7.30 23.25
N ASP A 328 -18.82 7.38 23.01
CA ASP A 328 -18.10 8.66 22.94
C ASP A 328 -18.42 9.44 21.65
N LEU A 329 -18.71 8.76 20.54
CA LEU A 329 -19.09 9.37 19.26
C LEU A 329 -20.59 9.71 19.17
N ALA A 330 -21.44 8.98 19.89
CA ALA A 330 -22.91 9.16 19.88
C ALA A 330 -23.49 9.30 18.45
N PRO A 331 -23.30 8.30 17.56
CA PRO A 331 -23.70 8.39 16.17
C PRO A 331 -25.23 8.38 16.00
N ASP A 332 -25.73 8.93 14.89
CA ASP A 332 -27.16 8.88 14.55
C ASP A 332 -27.60 7.46 14.13
N LEU A 333 -26.69 6.71 13.52
CA LEU A 333 -26.95 5.41 12.90
C LEU A 333 -25.84 4.42 13.24
N LEU A 334 -26.22 3.16 13.43
CA LEU A 334 -25.31 2.04 13.60
C LEU A 334 -25.66 0.99 12.53
N LYS A 335 -24.70 0.62 11.69
CA LYS A 335 -24.87 -0.42 10.67
C LYS A 335 -24.33 -1.73 11.22
N LEU A 336 -25.18 -2.74 11.30
CA LEU A 336 -24.82 -4.08 11.75
C LEU A 336 -24.15 -4.81 10.60
N ASP A 337 -22.94 -5.29 10.86
CA ASP A 337 -22.21 -6.12 9.92
C ASP A 337 -23.04 -7.35 9.49
N MET A 338 -22.86 -7.77 8.24
CA MET A 338 -23.61 -8.88 7.66
C MET A 338 -23.44 -10.19 8.47
N ASN A 339 -22.33 -10.42 9.17
CA ASN A 339 -22.16 -11.64 9.97
C ASN A 339 -23.12 -11.70 11.19
N LEU A 340 -23.66 -10.55 11.63
CA LEU A 340 -24.71 -10.47 12.64
C LEU A 340 -26.12 -10.55 12.07
N THR A 341 -26.28 -10.35 10.76
CA THR A 341 -27.57 -10.43 10.09
C THR A 341 -27.81 -11.81 9.49
N ARG A 342 -26.79 -12.40 8.86
CA ARG A 342 -26.90 -13.60 8.05
C ARG A 342 -27.28 -14.80 8.91
N ASP A 343 -28.24 -15.59 8.44
CA ASP A 343 -28.77 -16.77 9.13
C ASP A 343 -29.24 -16.49 10.57
N ILE A 344 -29.55 -15.23 10.94
CA ILE A 344 -29.98 -14.88 12.30
C ILE A 344 -31.22 -15.66 12.76
N HIS A 345 -32.07 -16.03 11.82
CA HIS A 345 -33.26 -16.85 12.06
C HIS A 345 -32.98 -18.28 12.50
N LEU A 346 -31.74 -18.75 12.36
CA LEU A 346 -31.28 -20.08 12.76
C LEU A 346 -30.41 -20.05 14.02
N ASP A 347 -30.04 -18.87 14.52
CA ASP A 347 -29.05 -18.70 15.58
C ASP A 347 -29.59 -17.87 16.74
N VAL A 348 -29.83 -18.55 17.87
CA VAL A 348 -30.36 -17.95 19.09
C VAL A 348 -29.36 -16.96 19.70
N ALA A 349 -28.06 -17.24 19.63
CA ALA A 349 -27.05 -16.35 20.19
C ALA A 349 -26.95 -15.06 19.37
N ARG A 350 -26.98 -15.16 18.03
CA ARG A 350 -27.04 -14.01 17.13
C ARG A 350 -28.30 -13.17 17.36
N CYS A 351 -29.46 -13.82 17.50
CA CYS A 351 -30.72 -13.15 17.87
C CYS A 351 -30.60 -12.37 19.19
N ALA A 352 -30.03 -12.99 20.23
CA ALA A 352 -29.86 -12.36 21.54
C ALA A 352 -28.91 -11.17 21.49
N LEU A 353 -27.79 -11.31 20.76
CA LEU A 353 -26.80 -10.24 20.58
C LEU A 353 -27.41 -9.05 19.85
N VAL A 354 -28.06 -9.26 18.69
CA VAL A 354 -28.73 -8.17 17.96
C VAL A 354 -29.83 -7.54 18.81
N GLY A 355 -30.59 -8.33 19.57
CA GLY A 355 -31.58 -7.79 20.52
C GLY A 355 -30.95 -6.88 21.60
N ALA A 356 -29.78 -7.23 22.12
CA ALA A 356 -29.03 -6.38 23.04
C ALA A 356 -28.54 -5.09 22.34
N MET A 357 -28.09 -5.18 21.08
CA MET A 357 -27.67 -4.02 20.30
C MET A 357 -28.83 -3.07 20.01
N VAL A 358 -30.04 -3.58 19.76
CA VAL A 358 -31.26 -2.73 19.65
C VAL A 358 -31.48 -1.94 20.93
N LYS A 359 -31.38 -2.59 22.10
CA LYS A 359 -31.51 -1.90 23.38
C LYS A 359 -30.41 -0.88 23.65
N PHE A 360 -29.19 -1.19 23.23
CA PHE A 360 -28.09 -0.25 23.30
C PHE A 360 -28.31 0.98 22.41
N ALA A 361 -28.68 0.78 21.15
CA ALA A 361 -28.96 1.86 20.19
C ALA A 361 -30.09 2.76 20.69
N GLU A 362 -31.21 2.18 21.16
CA GLU A 362 -32.31 2.90 21.79
C GLU A 362 -31.82 3.79 22.97
N ALA A 363 -30.94 3.27 23.81
CA ALA A 363 -30.44 3.97 25.00
C ALA A 363 -29.54 5.17 24.67
N ILE A 364 -28.76 5.09 23.58
CA ILE A 364 -27.89 6.20 23.13
C ILE A 364 -28.55 7.11 22.11
N GLY A 365 -29.79 6.82 21.69
CA GLY A 365 -30.54 7.60 20.72
C GLY A 365 -30.18 7.33 19.25
N SER A 366 -29.44 6.26 18.96
CA SER A 366 -29.10 5.82 17.61
C SER A 366 -30.18 4.91 17.03
N LYS A 367 -30.22 4.79 15.69
CA LYS A 367 -31.04 3.80 14.99
C LYS A 367 -30.16 2.72 14.35
N LEU A 368 -30.68 1.50 14.22
CA LEU A 368 -29.96 0.40 13.59
C LEU A 368 -30.36 0.20 12.13
N ILE A 369 -29.34 -0.10 11.33
CA ILE A 369 -29.46 -0.60 9.97
C ILE A 369 -28.87 -2.01 9.95
N ALA A 370 -29.64 -3.02 9.55
CA ALA A 370 -29.11 -4.37 9.35
C ALA A 370 -28.70 -4.60 7.91
N GLU A 371 -27.45 -4.97 7.68
CA GLU A 371 -26.90 -5.19 6.36
C GLU A 371 -26.87 -6.66 5.94
N GLY A 372 -26.86 -6.90 4.62
CA GLY A 372 -26.73 -8.24 4.07
C GLY A 372 -27.96 -9.13 4.25
N ILE A 373 -29.15 -8.54 4.34
CA ILE A 373 -30.41 -9.29 4.40
C ILE A 373 -30.67 -9.96 3.04
N GLU A 374 -30.69 -11.28 2.99
CA GLU A 374 -30.92 -12.06 1.77
C GLU A 374 -32.25 -12.79 1.79
N TYR A 375 -32.75 -13.16 2.98
CA TYR A 375 -33.93 -13.98 3.16
C TYR A 375 -35.06 -13.26 3.91
N PRO A 376 -36.34 -13.49 3.55
CA PRO A 376 -37.49 -12.92 4.27
C PRO A 376 -37.54 -13.36 5.74
N GLU A 377 -37.00 -14.53 6.07
CA GLU A 377 -36.90 -15.05 7.43
C GLU A 377 -35.99 -14.17 8.31
N GLU A 378 -34.85 -13.73 7.77
CA GLU A 378 -33.92 -12.80 8.44
C GLU A 378 -34.61 -11.46 8.70
N ALA A 379 -35.21 -10.86 7.67
CA ALA A 379 -36.00 -9.64 7.79
C ALA A 379 -37.11 -9.78 8.84
N GLY A 380 -37.75 -10.95 8.89
CA GLY A 380 -38.79 -11.27 9.86
C GLY A 380 -38.30 -11.25 11.31
N VAL A 381 -37.09 -11.77 11.57
CA VAL A 381 -36.45 -11.74 12.90
C VAL A 381 -36.06 -10.31 13.27
N LEU A 382 -35.36 -9.60 12.39
CA LEU A 382 -34.88 -8.23 12.62
C LEU A 382 -36.05 -7.29 12.94
N ARG A 383 -37.17 -7.45 12.23
CA ARG A 383 -38.43 -6.73 12.51
C ARG A 383 -38.98 -7.01 13.90
N ARG A 384 -38.91 -8.26 14.38
CA ARG A 384 -39.38 -8.64 15.74
C ARG A 384 -38.46 -8.08 16.82
N LEU A 385 -37.15 -8.05 16.55
CA LEU A 385 -36.15 -7.50 17.47
C LEU A 385 -36.22 -5.97 17.56
N GLY A 386 -36.80 -5.30 16.55
CA GLY A 386 -37.03 -3.86 16.55
C GLY A 386 -36.05 -3.07 15.70
N VAL A 387 -35.26 -3.70 14.84
CA VAL A 387 -34.33 -3.01 13.93
C VAL A 387 -35.10 -2.07 13.00
N GLU A 388 -34.66 -0.82 12.89
CA GLU A 388 -35.38 0.24 12.16
C GLU A 388 -35.30 0.08 10.65
N TYR A 389 -34.09 -0.17 10.14
CA TYR A 389 -33.76 -0.15 8.72
C TYR A 389 -33.02 -1.41 8.29
N GLY A 390 -33.14 -1.75 7.01
CA GLY A 390 -32.55 -2.95 6.45
C GLY A 390 -32.06 -2.73 5.03
N GLN A 391 -30.93 -3.36 4.71
CA GLN A 391 -30.29 -3.33 3.42
C GLN A 391 -29.82 -4.74 3.05
N GLY A 392 -30.00 -5.12 1.79
CA GLY A 392 -29.59 -6.43 1.30
C GLY A 392 -30.35 -6.86 0.06
N PHE A 393 -29.92 -7.98 -0.52
CA PHE A 393 -30.45 -8.46 -1.80
C PHE A 393 -31.89 -8.95 -1.71
N HIS A 394 -32.38 -9.24 -0.51
CA HIS A 394 -33.81 -9.48 -0.25
C HIS A 394 -34.67 -8.31 -0.75
N TYR A 395 -34.19 -7.08 -0.54
CA TYR A 395 -34.90 -5.86 -0.91
C TYR A 395 -34.49 -5.38 -2.29
N ALA A 396 -33.20 -5.09 -2.47
CA ALA A 396 -32.67 -4.56 -3.71
C ALA A 396 -31.14 -4.75 -3.77
N LYS A 397 -30.64 -5.12 -4.95
CA LYS A 397 -29.20 -5.10 -5.25
C LYS A 397 -28.74 -3.67 -5.52
N PRO A 398 -27.43 -3.36 -5.37
CA PRO A 398 -26.85 -2.13 -5.89
C PRO A 398 -27.20 -1.96 -7.39
N MET A 399 -27.62 -0.75 -7.77
CA MET A 399 -28.10 -0.45 -9.11
C MET A 399 -27.66 0.93 -9.59
N ALA A 400 -27.81 1.19 -10.88
CA ALA A 400 -27.51 2.50 -11.44
C ALA A 400 -28.36 3.61 -10.77
N VAL A 401 -27.78 4.80 -10.61
CA VAL A 401 -28.40 5.95 -9.92
C VAL A 401 -29.81 6.26 -10.44
N GLU A 402 -30.02 6.19 -11.75
CA GLU A 402 -31.35 6.46 -12.33
C GLU A 402 -32.39 5.40 -11.98
N ASP A 403 -31.98 4.14 -11.82
CA ASP A 403 -32.89 3.06 -11.46
C ASP A 403 -33.23 3.10 -9.97
N ALA A 404 -32.24 3.40 -9.12
CA ALA A 404 -32.48 3.69 -7.71
C ALA A 404 -33.48 4.84 -7.56
N ARG A 405 -33.27 5.96 -8.27
CA ARG A 405 -34.18 7.11 -8.26
C ARG A 405 -35.61 6.75 -8.69
N LYS A 406 -35.79 5.86 -9.68
CA LYS A 406 -37.13 5.38 -10.10
C LYS A 406 -37.77 4.53 -9.02
N LEU A 407 -37.00 3.67 -8.35
CA LEU A 407 -37.49 2.82 -7.27
C LEU A 407 -37.98 3.67 -6.09
N LEU A 408 -37.19 4.67 -5.68
CA LEU A 408 -37.55 5.57 -4.57
C LEU A 408 -38.87 6.32 -4.84
N LYS A 409 -39.15 6.69 -6.09
CA LYS A 409 -40.40 7.40 -6.46
C LYS A 409 -41.65 6.50 -6.50
N LYS A 410 -41.48 5.17 -6.52
CA LYS A 410 -42.59 4.21 -6.64
C LYS A 410 -43.09 3.65 -5.30
N GLY A 411 -42.25 3.64 -4.27
CA GLY A 411 -42.60 3.18 -2.91
C GLY A 411 -43.18 4.29 -2.05
#